data_AF-A0A2A4JBV2-F1
#
_entry.id   AF-A0A2A4JBV2-F1
#
_cell.length_a   1.000
_cell.length_b   1.000
_cell.length_c   1.000
_cell.angle_alpha   90.00
_cell.angle_beta   90.00
_cell.angle_gamma   90.00
#
_symmetry.space_group_name_H-M   'P 1'
#
loop_
_entity.id
_entity.type
_entity.pdbx_description
1 polymer ?
#
loop_
_entity_poly.entity_id
_entity_poly.type
_entity_poly.pdbx_seq_one_letter_code
_entity_poly.pdbx_strand_id
1 'polypeptide(L)'
;MRLPLPEAEFVWKSIIKYYDGIGNIPDEKLGILHWITIAITPEDYQNMTLSDIDVVQNFGLNYNLNGEQLSALATRVLEDFASKEPEDYTYYDLIAIRQILCAFNRSVIARIHPSSYREASMQIGRLENCSPEAMSGFAMLAVEELAFGPIEGWTGETVNIVGKVADYLPKEYLNKIKPQPTKASNNNS
;
A
#
# COMPACT_ATOMS: atom_id res chain seq x y z
N MET A 1 13.40 12.11 8.95
CA MET A 1 12.96 13.27 9.75
C MET A 1 11.95 14.05 8.90
N ARG A 2 10.81 14.45 9.47
CA ARG A 2 9.73 15.19 8.79
C ARG A 2 9.72 16.63 9.32
N LEU A 3 9.51 17.61 8.45
CA LEU A 3 9.37 19.00 8.88
C LEU A 3 8.01 19.22 9.57
N PRO A 4 7.91 20.16 10.52
CA PRO A 4 6.59 20.61 10.98
C PRO A 4 5.80 21.22 9.82
N LEU A 5 4.47 21.18 9.93
CA LEU A 5 3.58 21.48 8.80
C LEU A 5 3.81 22.89 8.19
N PRO A 6 3.94 23.98 8.97
CA PRO A 6 4.16 25.31 8.39
C PRO A 6 5.45 25.40 7.55
N GLU A 7 6.54 24.80 8.04
CA GLU A 7 7.82 24.76 7.33
C GLU A 7 7.72 23.88 6.08
N ALA A 8 7.04 22.74 6.17
CA ALA A 8 6.80 21.86 5.03
C ALA A 8 5.98 22.56 3.93
N GLU A 9 4.93 23.30 4.30
CA GLU A 9 4.12 24.09 3.36
C GLU A 9 4.91 25.21 2.70
N PHE A 10 5.73 25.93 3.48
CA PHE A 10 6.60 26.97 2.94
C PHE A 10 7.57 26.40 1.91
N VAL A 11 8.20 25.27 2.23
CA VAL A 11 9.16 24.63 1.32
C VAL A 11 8.46 24.08 0.08
N TRP A 12 7.30 23.43 0.24
CA TRP A 12 6.52 22.93 -0.90
C TRP A 12 6.15 24.03 -1.89
N LYS A 13 5.59 25.16 -1.39
CA LYS A 13 5.28 26.34 -2.21
C LYS A 13 6.53 26.94 -2.88
N SER A 14 7.68 26.91 -2.20
CA SER A 14 8.95 27.40 -2.75
C SER A 14 9.47 26.52 -3.88
N ILE A 15 9.31 25.20 -3.76
CA ILE A 15 9.68 24.24 -4.81
C ILE A 15 8.81 24.46 -6.05
N ILE A 16 7.47 24.53 -5.89
CA ILE A 16 6.54 24.79 -7.00
C ILE A 16 6.93 26.08 -7.73
N LYS A 17 7.22 27.15 -6.97
CA LYS A 17 7.64 28.43 -7.54
C LYS A 17 8.97 28.33 -8.28
N TYR A 18 9.93 27.57 -7.76
CA TYR A 18 11.25 27.42 -8.36
C TYR A 18 11.20 26.71 -9.72
N TYR A 19 10.37 25.67 -9.84
CA TYR A 19 10.18 24.92 -11.08
C TYR A 19 9.11 25.50 -12.01
N ASP A 20 8.48 26.62 -11.64
CA ASP A 20 7.37 27.24 -12.40
C ASP A 20 6.20 26.27 -12.63
N GLY A 21 5.81 25.54 -11.58
CA GLY A 21 4.71 24.58 -11.60
C GLY A 21 5.10 23.16 -11.19
N ILE A 22 4.11 22.38 -10.79
CA ILE A 22 4.28 21.02 -10.24
C ILE A 22 4.75 20.04 -11.31
N GLY A 23 4.14 20.08 -12.50
CA GLY A 23 4.50 19.20 -13.62
C GLY A 23 5.91 19.41 -14.17
N ASN A 24 6.59 20.49 -13.77
CA ASN A 24 7.97 20.79 -14.14
C ASN A 24 8.99 20.31 -13.10
N ILE A 25 8.56 19.77 -11.96
CA ILE A 25 9.45 19.25 -10.93
C ILE A 25 10.02 17.90 -11.42
N PRO A 26 11.35 17.75 -11.55
CA PRO A 26 11.93 16.48 -12.01
C PRO A 26 11.70 15.34 -11.01
N ASP A 27 11.53 14.11 -11.52
CA ASP A 27 11.32 12.90 -10.72
C ASP A 27 12.41 12.68 -9.66
N GLU A 28 13.67 12.93 -10.03
CA GLU A 28 14.82 12.91 -9.11
C GLU A 28 14.67 13.84 -7.89
N LYS A 29 13.87 14.91 -8.01
CA LYS A 29 13.57 15.83 -6.90
C LYS A 29 12.36 15.34 -6.14
N LEU A 30 11.32 14.84 -6.81
CA LEU A 30 10.15 14.24 -6.17
C LEU A 30 10.54 13.03 -5.29
N GLY A 31 11.48 12.21 -5.75
CA GLY A 31 12.01 11.04 -5.05
C GLY A 31 12.72 11.33 -3.72
N ILE A 32 13.00 12.61 -3.42
CA ILE A 32 13.66 13.01 -2.17
C ILE A 32 12.79 13.91 -1.27
N LEU A 33 11.49 14.05 -1.54
CA LEU A 33 10.58 14.95 -0.78
C LEU A 33 9.96 14.35 0.47
N HIS A 34 10.50 13.24 1.00
CA HIS A 34 9.93 12.51 2.14
C HIS A 34 9.68 13.35 3.41
N TRP A 35 10.35 14.49 3.54
CA TRP A 35 10.32 15.36 4.72
C TRP A 35 9.21 16.42 4.63
N ILE A 36 8.57 16.61 3.47
CA ILE A 36 7.47 17.56 3.25
C ILE A 36 6.18 16.94 2.71
N THR A 37 6.15 15.64 2.42
CA THR A 37 5.02 14.91 1.79
C THR A 37 3.64 15.28 2.35
N ILE A 38 3.60 15.63 3.62
CA ILE A 38 2.39 15.97 4.37
C ILE A 38 1.79 17.35 4.09
N ALA A 39 2.58 18.24 3.50
CA ALA A 39 2.15 19.57 3.08
C ALA A 39 1.67 19.60 1.62
N ILE A 40 1.85 18.51 0.87
CA ILE A 40 1.40 18.40 -0.51
C ILE A 40 -0.13 18.23 -0.49
N THR A 41 -0.84 19.08 -1.22
CA THR A 41 -2.30 19.05 -1.25
C THR A 41 -2.83 17.92 -2.15
N PRO A 42 -4.09 17.49 -2.00
CA PRO A 42 -4.70 16.53 -2.93
C PRO A 42 -4.62 16.99 -4.40
N GLU A 43 -4.87 18.27 -4.66
CA GLU A 43 -4.76 18.87 -6.01
C GLU A 43 -3.32 18.77 -6.54
N ASP A 44 -2.34 19.02 -5.68
CA ASP A 44 -0.94 18.94 -6.09
C ASP A 44 -0.53 17.50 -6.44
N TYR A 45 -1.01 16.51 -5.70
CA TYR A 45 -0.76 15.09 -6.03
C TYR A 45 -1.34 14.71 -7.39
N GLN A 46 -2.54 15.20 -7.73
CA GLN A 46 -3.16 14.91 -9.03
C GLN A 46 -2.39 15.51 -10.21
N ASN A 47 -1.67 16.61 -9.99
CA ASN A 47 -0.90 17.33 -11.00
C ASN A 47 0.59 16.94 -11.05
N MET A 48 1.01 15.98 -10.24
CA MET A 48 2.39 15.50 -10.18
C MET A 48 2.63 14.33 -11.13
N THR A 49 3.79 14.26 -11.77
CA THR A 49 4.20 13.08 -12.54
C THR A 49 4.70 11.98 -11.61
N LEU A 50 4.14 10.77 -11.73
CA LEU A 50 4.49 9.59 -10.91
C LEU A 50 4.87 8.40 -11.79
N SER A 51 5.61 8.66 -12.87
CA SER A 51 6.02 7.63 -13.84
C SER A 51 7.20 6.77 -13.35
N ASP A 52 8.04 7.33 -12.47
CA ASP A 52 9.23 6.68 -11.93
C ASP A 52 8.94 5.90 -10.63
N ILE A 53 9.44 4.67 -10.56
CA ILE A 53 9.23 3.77 -9.42
C ILE A 53 9.87 4.27 -8.12
N ASP A 54 11.00 4.97 -8.18
CA ASP A 54 11.65 5.52 -6.99
C ASP A 54 10.82 6.65 -6.39
N VAL A 55 10.14 7.42 -7.24
CA VAL A 55 9.18 8.46 -6.81
C VAL A 55 7.98 7.81 -6.14
N VAL A 56 7.36 6.81 -6.78
CA VAL A 56 6.23 6.07 -6.20
C VAL A 56 6.63 5.38 -4.89
N GLN A 57 7.80 4.76 -4.84
CA GLN A 57 8.33 4.11 -3.64
C GLN A 57 8.52 5.09 -2.48
N ASN A 58 9.02 6.30 -2.76
CA ASN A 58 9.13 7.35 -1.77
C ASN A 58 7.75 7.72 -1.22
N PHE A 59 6.79 8.04 -2.09
CA PHE A 59 5.43 8.40 -1.67
C PHE A 59 4.62 7.24 -1.06
N GLY A 60 5.01 6.00 -1.34
CA GLY A 60 4.43 4.77 -0.78
C GLY A 60 4.77 4.52 0.69
N LEU A 61 5.68 5.29 1.29
CA LEU A 61 5.96 5.20 2.72
C LEU A 61 4.78 5.72 3.57
N ASN A 62 4.67 5.22 4.81
CA ASN A 62 3.62 5.69 5.71
C ASN A 62 3.96 7.05 6.33
N TYR A 63 3.41 8.12 5.76
CA TYR A 63 3.52 9.49 6.28
C TYR A 63 2.30 9.92 7.13
N ASN A 64 1.33 9.03 7.37
CA ASN A 64 0.03 9.36 7.95
C ASN A 64 -0.67 10.49 7.18
N LEU A 65 -0.74 10.36 5.86
CA LEU A 65 -1.54 11.25 5.01
C LEU A 65 -3.01 11.13 5.40
N ASN A 66 -3.75 12.23 5.26
CA ASN A 66 -5.21 12.16 5.41
C ASN A 66 -5.84 11.41 4.22
N GLY A 67 -7.12 11.04 4.35
CA GLY A 67 -7.82 10.24 3.33
C GLY A 67 -7.87 10.89 1.94
N GLU A 68 -8.03 12.22 1.87
CA GLU A 68 -8.09 12.95 0.59
C GLU A 68 -6.72 12.97 -0.10
N GLN A 69 -5.65 13.24 0.65
CA GLN A 69 -4.27 13.20 0.14
C GLN A 69 -3.92 11.79 -0.37
N LEU A 70 -4.21 10.76 0.41
CA LEU A 70 -3.91 9.38 0.03
C LEU A 70 -4.73 8.94 -1.19
N SER A 71 -5.99 9.34 -1.28
CA SER A 71 -6.87 9.05 -2.42
C SER A 71 -6.42 9.76 -3.70
N ALA A 72 -6.01 11.02 -3.61
CA ALA A 72 -5.44 11.75 -4.75
C ALA A 72 -4.15 11.09 -5.26
N LEU A 73 -3.25 10.73 -4.34
CA LEU A 73 -2.02 10.03 -4.67
C LEU A 73 -2.28 8.65 -5.30
N ALA A 74 -3.25 7.90 -4.77
CA ALA A 74 -3.67 6.61 -5.35
C ALA A 74 -4.25 6.75 -6.76
N THR A 75 -5.07 7.79 -6.99
CA THR A 75 -5.60 8.11 -8.31
C THR A 75 -4.46 8.38 -9.28
N ARG A 76 -3.51 9.23 -8.87
CA ARG A 76 -2.35 9.56 -9.71
C ARG A 76 -1.48 8.34 -10.04
N VAL A 77 -1.24 7.45 -9.07
CA VAL A 77 -0.53 6.18 -9.32
C VAL A 77 -1.27 5.33 -10.35
N LEU A 78 -2.58 5.19 -10.25
CA LEU A 78 -3.37 4.40 -11.21
C LEU A 78 -3.36 4.99 -12.62
N GLU A 79 -3.24 6.32 -12.75
CA GLU A 79 -3.26 7.00 -14.05
C GLU A 79 -1.88 7.03 -14.73
N ASP A 80 -0.79 7.06 -13.96
CA ASP A 80 0.52 7.48 -14.48
C ASP A 80 1.66 6.50 -14.20
N PHE A 81 1.50 5.54 -13.29
CA PHE A 81 2.61 4.69 -12.85
C PHE A 81 3.07 3.73 -13.93
N ALA A 82 4.13 4.14 -14.65
CA ALA A 82 4.81 3.38 -15.70
C ALA A 82 3.87 2.80 -16.78
N SER A 83 2.70 3.44 -17.00
CA SER A 83 1.63 2.94 -17.88
C SER A 83 1.18 1.50 -17.56
N LYS A 84 1.31 1.08 -16.30
CA LYS A 84 0.89 -0.25 -15.83
C LYS A 84 -0.54 -0.21 -15.31
N GLU A 85 -1.29 -1.24 -15.61
CA GLU A 85 -2.57 -1.51 -14.97
C GLU A 85 -2.37 -2.41 -13.73
N PRO A 86 -3.35 -2.46 -12.80
CA PRO A 86 -3.28 -3.33 -11.62
C PRO A 86 -2.97 -4.81 -11.92
N GLU A 87 -3.44 -5.35 -13.04
CA GLU A 87 -3.14 -6.72 -13.49
C GLU A 87 -1.65 -6.94 -13.79
N ASP A 88 -0.95 -5.88 -14.21
CA ASP A 88 0.46 -5.90 -14.60
C ASP A 88 1.40 -5.61 -13.42
N TYR A 89 0.88 -5.26 -12.24
CA TYR A 89 1.69 -5.00 -11.07
C TYR A 89 2.43 -6.27 -10.63
N THR A 90 3.76 -6.17 -10.63
CA THR A 90 4.65 -7.18 -10.05
C THR A 90 4.72 -7.02 -8.53
N TYR A 91 5.34 -7.98 -7.84
CA TYR A 91 5.56 -7.84 -6.40
C TYR A 91 6.41 -6.60 -6.05
N TYR A 92 7.39 -6.24 -6.90
CA TYR A 92 8.22 -5.05 -6.73
C TYR A 92 7.36 -3.77 -6.79
N ASP A 93 6.42 -3.72 -7.72
CA ASP A 93 5.49 -2.60 -7.87
C ASP A 93 4.61 -2.45 -6.63
N LEU A 94 4.04 -3.56 -6.12
CA LEU A 94 3.22 -3.54 -4.90
C LEU A 94 4.02 -3.09 -3.67
N ILE A 95 5.30 -3.46 -3.57
CA ILE A 95 6.20 -3.01 -2.50
C ILE A 95 6.56 -1.52 -2.65
N ALA A 96 6.63 -0.99 -3.87
CA ALA A 96 6.83 0.44 -4.10
C ALA A 96 5.56 1.23 -3.74
N ILE A 97 4.39 0.83 -4.24
CA ILE A 97 3.11 1.51 -4.00
C ILE A 97 2.74 1.50 -2.51
N ARG A 98 2.89 0.35 -1.84
CA ARG A 98 2.81 0.17 -0.38
C ARG A 98 1.62 0.88 0.29
N GLN A 99 1.83 1.97 1.03
CA GLN A 99 0.78 2.63 1.82
C GLN A 99 -0.32 3.23 0.93
N ILE A 100 0.01 3.55 -0.32
CA ILE A 100 -0.96 4.04 -1.32
C ILE A 100 -2.02 2.97 -1.62
N LEU A 101 -1.68 1.68 -1.52
CA LEU A 101 -2.61 0.56 -1.71
C LEU A 101 -3.83 0.63 -0.78
N CYS A 102 -3.70 1.27 0.41
CA CYS A 102 -4.80 1.44 1.34
C CYS A 102 -5.97 2.28 0.80
N ALA A 103 -5.72 3.10 -0.22
CA ALA A 103 -6.74 3.94 -0.86
C ALA A 103 -7.28 3.36 -2.16
N PHE A 104 -6.83 2.16 -2.57
CA PHE A 104 -7.48 1.44 -3.66
C PHE A 104 -8.82 0.87 -3.18
N ASN A 105 -9.82 0.95 -4.05
CA ASN A 105 -11.11 0.31 -3.80
C ASN A 105 -11.02 -1.20 -4.07
N ARG A 106 -12.08 -1.92 -3.69
CA ARG A 106 -12.11 -3.38 -3.82
C ARG A 106 -11.98 -3.87 -5.27
N SER A 107 -12.55 -3.15 -6.25
CA SER A 107 -12.49 -3.56 -7.65
C SER A 107 -11.10 -3.41 -8.25
N VAL A 108 -10.37 -2.35 -7.90
CA VAL A 108 -8.96 -2.17 -8.28
C VAL A 108 -8.08 -3.25 -7.64
N ILE A 109 -8.28 -3.55 -6.35
CA ILE A 109 -7.49 -4.59 -5.67
C ILE A 109 -7.73 -5.97 -6.27
N ALA A 110 -8.98 -6.29 -6.64
CA ALA A 110 -9.33 -7.58 -7.25
C ALA A 110 -8.67 -7.83 -8.61
N ARG A 111 -8.19 -6.77 -9.28
CA ARG A 111 -7.44 -6.87 -10.55
C ARG A 111 -5.98 -7.24 -10.35
N ILE A 112 -5.41 -7.04 -9.16
CA ILE A 112 -4.00 -7.37 -8.88
C ILE A 112 -3.78 -8.87 -9.05
N HIS A 113 -2.72 -9.26 -9.77
CA HIS A 113 -2.43 -10.67 -9.98
C HIS A 113 -2.18 -11.39 -8.63
N PRO A 114 -2.87 -12.51 -8.31
CA PRO A 114 -2.78 -13.12 -6.99
C PRO A 114 -1.37 -13.60 -6.61
N SER A 115 -0.53 -14.01 -7.58
CA SER A 115 0.86 -14.39 -7.29
C SER A 115 1.72 -13.19 -6.87
N SER A 116 1.56 -12.03 -7.53
CA SER A 116 2.22 -10.79 -7.15
C SER A 116 1.79 -10.36 -5.75
N TYR A 117 0.50 -10.46 -5.44
CA TYR A 117 -0.02 -10.23 -4.09
C TYR A 117 0.62 -11.17 -3.06
N ARG A 118 0.67 -12.48 -3.34
CA ARG A 118 1.29 -13.47 -2.44
C ARG A 118 2.73 -13.11 -2.10
N GLU A 119 3.52 -12.75 -3.11
CA GLU A 119 4.93 -12.37 -2.92
C GLU A 119 5.09 -11.08 -2.10
N ALA A 120 4.16 -10.13 -2.22
CA ALA A 120 4.14 -8.87 -1.46
C ALA A 120 3.37 -8.97 -0.13
N SER A 121 2.78 -10.12 0.21
CA SER A 121 1.77 -10.23 1.28
C SER A 121 2.31 -9.88 2.66
N MET A 122 3.57 -10.21 2.97
CA MET A 122 4.16 -9.86 4.27
C MET A 122 4.22 -8.33 4.48
N GLN A 123 4.43 -7.57 3.42
CA GLN A 123 4.50 -6.11 3.44
C GLN A 123 3.09 -5.52 3.48
N ILE A 124 2.17 -6.05 2.65
CA ILE A 124 0.77 -5.62 2.60
C ILE A 124 0.06 -5.90 3.95
N GLY A 125 0.31 -7.06 4.55
CA GLY A 125 -0.20 -7.45 5.87
C GLY A 125 0.28 -6.57 7.04
N ARG A 126 1.24 -5.67 6.80
CA ARG A 126 1.78 -4.71 7.78
C ARG A 126 1.33 -3.27 7.53
N LEU A 127 0.56 -2.99 6.47
CA LEU A 127 0.03 -1.66 6.22
C LEU A 127 -0.82 -1.19 7.42
N GLU A 128 -0.85 0.11 7.61
CA GLU A 128 -1.51 0.74 8.77
C GLU A 128 -2.62 1.65 8.30
N ASN A 129 -3.68 1.83 9.10
CA ASN A 129 -4.74 2.78 8.81
C ASN A 129 -5.41 2.61 7.42
N CYS A 130 -5.37 1.41 6.84
CA CYS A 130 -6.11 1.11 5.61
C CYS A 130 -7.62 1.13 5.85
N SER A 131 -8.38 1.48 4.82
CA SER A 131 -9.83 1.35 4.86
C SER A 131 -10.26 -0.12 5.01
N PRO A 132 -11.37 -0.42 5.69
CA PRO A 132 -11.91 -1.78 5.74
C PRO A 132 -12.21 -2.36 4.36
N GLU A 133 -12.58 -1.51 3.39
CA GLU A 133 -12.81 -1.92 2.01
C GLU A 133 -11.53 -2.44 1.35
N ALA A 134 -10.42 -1.70 1.45
CA ALA A 134 -9.14 -2.12 0.90
C ALA A 134 -8.66 -3.42 1.54
N MET A 135 -8.71 -3.50 2.87
CA MET A 135 -8.28 -4.71 3.59
C MET A 135 -9.15 -5.93 3.25
N SER A 136 -10.46 -5.75 3.07
CA SER A 136 -11.35 -6.80 2.59
C SER A 136 -11.04 -7.22 1.15
N GLY A 137 -10.67 -6.28 0.27
CA GLY A 137 -10.17 -6.59 -1.07
C GLY A 137 -8.95 -7.49 -1.04
N PHE A 138 -7.94 -7.15 -0.23
CA PHE A 138 -6.75 -7.99 -0.06
C PHE A 138 -7.08 -9.35 0.57
N ALA A 139 -8.03 -9.41 1.50
CA ALA A 139 -8.45 -10.68 2.11
C ALA A 139 -9.08 -11.63 1.09
N MET A 140 -9.84 -11.09 0.13
CA MET A 140 -10.39 -11.89 -0.98
C MET A 140 -9.32 -12.32 -1.97
N LEU A 141 -8.36 -11.45 -2.26
CA LEU A 141 -7.24 -11.80 -3.11
C LEU A 141 -6.37 -12.90 -2.48
N ALA A 142 -6.25 -12.94 -1.15
CA ALA A 142 -5.45 -13.93 -0.43
C ALA A 142 -5.95 -15.36 -0.59
N VAL A 143 -7.27 -15.56 -0.73
CA VAL A 143 -7.90 -16.89 -0.84
C VAL A 143 -7.98 -17.39 -2.28
N GLU A 144 -7.53 -16.61 -3.25
CA GLU A 144 -7.42 -17.04 -4.66
C GLU A 144 -6.36 -18.14 -4.81
N GLU A 145 -6.59 -19.06 -5.76
CA GLU A 145 -5.77 -20.26 -5.97
C GLU A 145 -4.29 -19.93 -6.20
N LEU A 146 -4.01 -18.88 -6.96
CA LEU A 146 -2.64 -18.44 -7.27
C LEU A 146 -1.98 -17.62 -6.15
N ALA A 147 -2.75 -17.22 -5.13
CA ALA A 147 -2.21 -16.62 -3.91
C ALA A 147 -1.90 -17.74 -2.89
N PHE A 148 -2.68 -17.84 -1.81
CA PHE A 148 -2.53 -18.90 -0.80
C PHE A 148 -3.56 -20.02 -0.94
N GLY A 149 -4.48 -19.90 -1.90
CA GLY A 149 -5.55 -20.87 -2.13
C GLY A 149 -6.58 -20.92 -1.01
N PRO A 150 -7.45 -21.96 -1.04
CA PRO A 150 -8.56 -22.11 -0.10
C PRO A 150 -8.11 -22.09 1.37
N ILE A 151 -8.89 -21.43 2.22
CA ILE A 151 -8.52 -21.21 3.62
C ILE A 151 -8.35 -22.51 4.43
N GLU A 152 -9.00 -23.59 4.01
CA GLU A 152 -8.91 -24.91 4.63
C GLU A 152 -7.47 -25.48 4.58
N GLY A 153 -6.66 -25.00 3.63
CA GLY A 153 -5.24 -25.32 3.47
C GLY A 153 -4.31 -24.38 4.24
N TRP A 154 -4.81 -23.27 4.81
CA TRP A 154 -3.95 -22.30 5.47
C TRP A 154 -3.36 -22.86 6.76
N THR A 155 -2.08 -22.54 6.96
CA THR A 155 -1.34 -22.87 8.17
C THR A 155 -1.15 -21.62 9.04
N GLY A 156 -0.64 -21.82 10.24
CA GLY A 156 -0.20 -20.70 11.08
C GLY A 156 0.85 -19.80 10.43
N GLU A 157 1.71 -20.36 9.57
CA GLU A 157 2.69 -19.59 8.78
C GLU A 157 2.00 -18.75 7.71
N THR A 158 1.02 -19.32 7.00
CA THR A 158 0.19 -18.59 6.03
C THR A 158 -0.50 -17.39 6.68
N VAL A 159 -1.14 -17.59 7.84
CA VAL A 159 -1.81 -16.52 8.59
C VAL A 159 -0.81 -15.44 9.00
N ASN A 160 0.40 -15.82 9.45
CA ASN A 160 1.45 -14.85 9.79
C ASN A 160 1.94 -14.04 8.59
N ILE A 161 2.02 -14.65 7.40
CA ILE A 161 2.41 -13.97 6.15
C ILE A 161 1.32 -12.98 5.70
N VAL A 162 0.05 -13.41 5.74
CA VAL A 162 -1.11 -12.56 5.38
C VAL A 162 -1.27 -11.40 6.36
N GLY A 163 -0.92 -11.60 7.64
CA GLY A 163 -0.87 -10.54 8.65
C GLY A 163 -2.24 -9.93 8.93
N LYS A 164 -2.30 -8.59 9.08
CA LYS A 164 -3.54 -7.86 9.41
C LYS A 164 -4.66 -8.06 8.39
N VAL A 165 -4.34 -8.46 7.16
CA VAL A 165 -5.35 -8.74 6.13
C VAL A 165 -6.24 -9.92 6.53
N ALA A 166 -5.72 -10.89 7.29
CA ALA A 166 -6.48 -12.06 7.74
C ALA A 166 -7.67 -11.68 8.64
N ASP A 167 -7.57 -10.56 9.36
CA ASP A 167 -8.65 -10.06 10.24
C ASP A 167 -9.88 -9.58 9.45
N TYR A 168 -9.75 -9.40 8.13
CA TYR A 168 -10.81 -8.93 7.23
C TYR A 168 -11.41 -10.04 6.37
N LEU A 169 -11.05 -11.30 6.63
CA LEU A 169 -11.72 -12.44 6.03
C LEU A 169 -13.19 -12.52 6.54
N PRO A 170 -14.15 -12.85 5.66
CA PRO A 170 -15.52 -13.11 6.07
C PRO A 170 -15.59 -14.19 7.15
N LYS A 171 -16.52 -14.02 8.09
CA LYS A 171 -16.61 -14.87 9.29
C LYS A 171 -16.76 -16.36 8.95
N GLU A 172 -17.39 -16.69 7.82
CA GLU A 172 -17.53 -18.07 7.34
C GLU A 172 -16.18 -18.77 7.06
N TYR A 173 -15.12 -18.02 6.78
CA TYR A 173 -13.79 -18.56 6.52
C TYR A 173 -13.01 -18.80 7.83
N LEU A 174 -13.18 -17.95 8.84
CA LEU A 174 -12.43 -18.02 10.09
C LEU A 174 -12.64 -19.34 10.86
N ASN A 175 -13.85 -19.91 10.76
CA ASN A 175 -14.17 -21.19 11.40
C ASN A 175 -13.45 -22.40 10.78
N LYS A 176 -12.76 -22.20 9.64
CA LYS A 176 -12.11 -23.26 8.86
C LYS A 176 -10.59 -23.27 8.99
N ILE A 177 -10.01 -22.26 9.63
CA ILE A 177 -8.57 -22.20 9.89
C ILE A 177 -8.24 -23.26 10.95
N LYS A 178 -7.35 -24.19 10.62
CA LYS A 178 -6.90 -25.19 11.59
C LYS A 178 -6.13 -24.51 12.72
N PRO A 179 -6.41 -24.82 14.00
CA PRO A 179 -5.65 -24.27 15.12
C PRO A 179 -4.16 -24.59 14.96
N GLN A 180 -3.28 -23.63 15.30
CA GLN A 180 -1.86 -23.96 15.43
C GLN A 180 -1.70 -25.04 16.52
N PRO A 181 -0.84 -26.06 16.33
CA PRO A 181 -0.46 -26.94 17.43
C PRO A 181 0.18 -26.08 18.51
N THR A 182 -0.46 -26.00 19.67
CA THR A 182 0.10 -25.33 20.84
C THR A 182 1.43 -26.00 21.17
N LYS A 183 2.51 -25.19 21.25
CA LYS A 183 3.75 -25.67 21.87
C LYS A 183 3.38 -26.08 23.30
N ALA A 184 3.39 -27.39 23.56
CA ALA A 184 3.25 -27.90 24.92
C ALA A 184 4.32 -27.22 25.78
N SER A 185 3.87 -26.47 26.80
CA SER A 185 4.72 -26.05 27.89
C SER A 185 5.22 -27.33 28.57
N ASN A 186 6.45 -27.74 28.26
CA ASN A 186 7.14 -28.77 29.02
C ASN A 186 7.48 -28.17 30.39
N ASN A 187 6.50 -28.21 31.29
CA ASN A 187 6.76 -28.17 32.72
C ASN A 187 7.24 -29.57 33.11
N ASN A 188 8.55 -29.75 33.26
CA ASN A 188 9.08 -30.88 34.02
C ASN A 188 9.92 -30.33 35.18
N SER A 189 9.30 -30.47 36.36
CA SER A 189 9.81 -30.80 37.70
C SER A 189 11.25 -30.48 38.07
#